data_AF-A0A9J6F6V9-F1
#
_entry.id   AF-A0A9J6F6V9-F1
#
_cell.length_a   1.000
_cell.length_b   1.000
_cell.length_c   1.000
_cell.angle_alpha   90.00
_cell.angle_beta   90.00
_cell.angle_gamma   90.00
#
_symmetry.space_group_name_H-M   'P 1'
#
loop_
_entity.id
_entity.type
_entity.pdbx_description
1 polymer ?
#
loop_
_entity_poly.entity_id
_entity_poly.type
_entity_poly.pdbx_seq_one_letter_code
_entity_poly.pdbx_strand_id
1 'polypeptide(L)'
;MAFPDGAPELTCNPFFDLRPVHAETDALDAKNSPYRLVQDKVDFTANDRVKVTLYTVGKPFRGFKVKSVDEQGQEVGRFEPGAGYKALSQCAAATHESRADKEHVEMHWLAPADRSGRVHFK
;
A
#
# COMPACT_ATOMS: atom_id res chain seq x y z
N MET A 1 6.75 -2.05 -15.43
CA MET A 1 7.08 -3.46 -15.14
C MET A 1 6.40 -3.88 -13.84
N ALA A 2 6.23 -5.18 -13.56
CA ALA A 2 5.68 -5.65 -12.28
C ALA A 2 6.10 -7.10 -12.02
N PHE A 3 6.29 -7.49 -10.75
CA PHE A 3 6.43 -8.90 -10.38
C PHE A 3 5.16 -9.70 -10.72
N PRO A 4 5.27 -11.00 -11.06
CA PRO A 4 4.12 -11.79 -11.52
C PRO A 4 3.03 -11.93 -10.46
N ASP A 5 3.42 -11.91 -9.19
CA ASP A 5 2.63 -12.30 -8.04
C ASP A 5 2.71 -11.30 -6.87
N GLY A 6 3.28 -10.10 -7.09
CA GLY A 6 3.42 -9.07 -6.05
C GLY A 6 4.85 -8.79 -5.62
N ALA A 7 5.02 -7.77 -4.79
CA ALA A 7 6.31 -7.50 -4.14
C ALA A 7 6.69 -8.68 -3.21
N PRO A 8 7.94 -9.15 -3.24
CA PRO A 8 8.40 -10.19 -2.33
C PRO A 8 8.50 -9.67 -0.89
N GLU A 9 8.39 -10.57 0.10
CA GLU A 9 8.48 -10.25 1.54
C GLU A 9 9.82 -9.59 1.92
N LEU A 10 10.90 -9.85 1.17
CA LEU A 10 12.19 -9.17 1.37
C LEU A 10 12.08 -7.64 1.25
N THR A 11 11.07 -7.12 0.56
CA THR A 11 10.82 -5.68 0.44
C THR A 11 10.30 -5.05 1.74
N CYS A 12 9.90 -5.84 2.74
CA CYS A 12 9.59 -5.37 4.09
C CYS A 12 10.83 -4.91 4.85
N ASN A 13 12.03 -5.25 4.36
CA ASN A 13 13.27 -4.73 4.91
C ASN A 13 13.34 -3.20 4.68
N PRO A 14 13.66 -2.39 5.70
CA PRO A 14 13.81 -0.93 5.58
C PRO A 14 14.72 -0.45 4.45
N PHE A 15 15.72 -1.24 4.06
CA PHE A 15 16.62 -0.91 2.94
C PHE A 15 15.92 -0.90 1.57
N PHE A 16 14.79 -1.61 1.44
CA PHE A 16 13.98 -1.72 0.22
C PHE A 16 12.60 -1.03 0.36
N ASP A 17 12.42 -0.20 1.40
CA ASP A 17 11.11 0.39 1.74
C ASP A 17 10.61 1.34 0.65
N LEU A 18 9.52 0.94 -0.02
CA LEU A 18 8.87 1.64 -1.14
C LEU A 18 9.83 2.06 -2.28
N ARG A 19 11.02 1.44 -2.37
CA ARG A 19 11.96 1.68 -3.46
C ARG A 19 11.64 0.74 -4.63
N PRO A 20 11.43 1.26 -5.85
CA PRO A 20 11.36 0.42 -7.03
C PRO A 20 12.68 -0.36 -7.18
N VAL A 21 12.63 -1.68 -7.01
CA VAL A 21 13.80 -2.57 -7.17
C VAL A 21 13.91 -3.14 -8.59
N HIS A 22 13.20 -2.53 -9.56
CA HIS A 22 13.35 -2.82 -10.99
C HIS A 22 14.18 -1.73 -11.67
N ALA A 23 14.89 -2.10 -12.74
CA ALA A 23 15.83 -1.23 -13.44
C ALA A 23 15.21 0.13 -13.83
N GLU A 24 15.96 1.20 -13.53
CA GLU A 24 15.84 2.57 -14.08
C GLU A 24 14.48 3.26 -13.95
N THR A 25 13.91 3.31 -12.75
CA THR A 25 12.80 4.24 -12.47
C THR A 25 12.98 4.90 -11.12
N ASP A 26 13.08 6.22 -11.12
CA ASP A 26 13.00 7.01 -9.90
C ASP A 26 11.56 7.11 -9.39
N ALA A 27 11.42 7.22 -8.07
CA ALA A 27 10.14 7.56 -7.46
C ALA A 27 9.74 8.97 -7.93
N LEU A 28 8.57 9.09 -8.57
CA LEU A 28 7.97 10.39 -8.82
C LEU A 28 7.52 11.00 -7.49
N ASP A 29 7.62 12.32 -7.38
CA ASP A 29 6.98 13.01 -6.27
C ASP A 29 5.44 12.84 -6.34
N ALA A 30 4.80 12.85 -5.18
CA ALA A 30 3.35 12.60 -5.09
C ALA A 30 2.51 13.61 -5.89
N LYS A 31 3.00 14.85 -6.07
CA LYS A 31 2.27 15.90 -6.79
C LYS A 31 2.25 15.65 -8.30
N ASN A 32 3.33 15.11 -8.85
CA ASN A 32 3.48 14.81 -10.28
C ASN A 32 3.12 13.37 -10.65
N SER A 33 2.90 12.50 -9.68
CA SER A 33 2.42 11.14 -9.92
C SER A 33 1.05 11.16 -10.62
N PRO A 34 0.78 10.29 -11.62
CA PRO A 34 -0.57 10.10 -12.17
C PRO A 34 -1.44 9.18 -11.31
N TYR A 35 -0.89 8.66 -10.20
CA TYR A 35 -1.57 7.76 -9.28
C TYR A 35 -2.03 8.50 -8.02
N ARG A 36 -3.17 8.10 -7.47
CA ARG A 36 -3.80 8.71 -6.32
C ARG A 36 -4.09 7.64 -5.29
N LEU A 37 -3.66 7.89 -4.06
CA LEU A 37 -3.94 7.06 -2.91
C LEU A 37 -4.83 7.85 -1.97
N VAL A 38 -6.04 7.34 -1.73
CA VAL A 38 -7.04 7.98 -0.86
C VAL A 38 -7.50 7.01 0.21
N GLN A 39 -7.81 7.54 1.40
CA GLN A 39 -8.36 6.80 2.52
C GLN A 39 -9.70 7.43 2.94
N ASP A 40 -10.66 6.61 3.35
CA ASP A 40 -11.96 7.12 3.82
C ASP A 40 -11.89 7.69 5.25
N LYS A 41 -10.87 7.32 6.02
CA LYS A 41 -10.67 7.74 7.41
C LYS A 41 -9.17 7.87 7.74
N VAL A 42 -8.81 8.89 8.54
CA VAL A 42 -7.43 9.17 8.97
C VAL A 42 -7.20 8.72 10.41
N ASP A 43 -8.02 9.21 11.33
CA ASP A 43 -8.01 8.82 12.73
C ASP A 43 -8.65 7.44 12.85
N PHE A 44 -8.04 6.47 13.52
CA PHE A 44 -8.61 5.15 13.77
C PHE A 44 -8.75 4.87 15.26
N THR A 45 -9.75 4.07 15.61
CA THR A 45 -9.88 3.40 16.91
C THR A 45 -9.60 1.91 16.80
N ALA A 46 -9.52 1.24 17.94
CA ALA A 46 -9.21 -0.19 17.99
C ALA A 46 -10.16 -1.03 17.11
N ASN A 47 -9.58 -1.89 16.27
CA ASN A 47 -10.31 -2.74 15.31
C ASN A 47 -11.09 -2.00 14.21
N ASP A 48 -10.88 -0.70 14.04
CA ASP A 48 -11.45 0.02 12.90
C ASP A 48 -10.99 -0.58 11.58
N ARG A 49 -11.89 -0.57 10.60
CA ARG A 49 -11.60 -0.93 9.22
C ARG A 49 -11.58 0.34 8.37
N VAL A 50 -10.44 0.61 7.73
CA VAL A 50 -10.21 1.76 6.86
C VAL A 50 -10.14 1.27 5.42
N LYS A 51 -10.87 1.94 4.53
CA LYS A 51 -10.81 1.67 3.10
C LYS A 51 -9.76 2.56 2.45
N VAL A 52 -8.88 1.93 1.67
CA VAL A 52 -7.79 2.58 0.96
C VAL A 52 -7.97 2.32 -0.54
N THR A 53 -8.05 3.37 -1.34
CA THR A 53 -8.20 3.25 -2.80
C THR A 53 -6.97 3.81 -3.49
N LEU A 54 -6.29 2.98 -4.26
CA LEU A 54 -5.25 3.40 -5.21
C LEU A 54 -5.86 3.40 -6.61
N TYR A 55 -5.79 4.53 -7.31
CA TYR A 55 -6.29 4.66 -8.68
C TYR A 55 -5.38 5.52 -9.56
N THR A 56 -5.53 5.41 -10.88
CA THR A 56 -4.82 6.24 -11.85
C THR A 56 -5.76 7.27 -12.48
N VAL A 57 -5.23 8.45 -12.82
CA VAL A 57 -5.87 9.41 -13.73
C VAL A 57 -5.18 9.45 -15.10
N GLY A 58 -4.23 8.53 -15.33
CA GLY A 58 -3.44 8.43 -16.54
C GLY A 58 -3.46 7.00 -17.09
N LYS A 59 -2.28 6.40 -17.26
CA LYS A 59 -2.18 5.01 -17.74
C LYS A 59 -2.48 4.01 -16.62
N PRO A 60 -3.00 2.82 -16.95
CA PRO A 60 -3.12 1.71 -16.01
C PRO A 60 -1.80 1.38 -15.32
N PHE A 61 -1.88 0.89 -14.08
CA PHE A 61 -0.73 0.33 -13.37
C PHE A 61 -0.83 -1.19 -13.28
N ARG A 62 0.33 -1.85 -13.27
CA ARG A 62 0.41 -3.33 -13.18
C ARG A 62 0.78 -3.83 -11.80
N GLY A 63 1.59 -3.06 -11.09
CA GLY A 63 2.05 -3.39 -9.76
C GLY A 63 2.05 -2.20 -8.82
N PHE A 64 1.99 -2.49 -7.54
CA PHE A 64 2.04 -1.49 -6.48
C PHE A 64 2.51 -2.14 -5.18
N LYS A 65 2.96 -1.31 -4.26
CA LYS A 65 3.09 -1.64 -2.84
C LYS A 65 2.56 -0.45 -2.07
N VAL A 66 1.61 -0.69 -1.17
CA VAL A 66 1.06 0.33 -0.27
C VAL A 66 1.39 -0.06 1.16
N LYS A 67 1.86 0.91 1.95
CA LYS A 67 2.29 0.69 3.34
C LYS A 67 1.52 1.62 4.28
N SER A 68 1.21 1.14 5.48
CA SER A 68 0.57 1.93 6.54
C SER A 68 1.55 2.30 7.65
N VAL A 69 1.62 3.59 7.97
CA VAL A 69 2.44 4.13 9.06
C VAL A 69 1.66 5.07 9.96
N ASP A 70 2.08 5.19 11.21
CA ASP A 70 1.59 6.21 12.14
C ASP A 70 2.31 7.56 11.95
N GLU A 71 1.99 8.53 12.81
CA GLU A 71 2.57 9.88 12.79
C GLU A 71 4.09 9.88 13.03
N GLN A 72 4.61 8.86 13.71
CA GLN A 72 6.02 8.66 13.99
C GLN A 72 6.72 7.89 12.85
N GLY A 73 5.99 7.58 11.78
CA GLY A 73 6.50 6.81 10.64
C GLY A 73 6.69 5.32 10.94
N GLN A 74 6.16 4.82 12.06
CA GLN A 74 6.22 3.40 12.42
C GLN A 74 5.09 2.62 11.78
N GLU A 75 5.34 1.37 11.42
CA GLU A 75 4.32 0.50 10.85
C GLU A 75 3.16 0.25 11.81
N VAL A 76 1.93 0.28 11.28
CA VAL A 76 0.72 0.16 12.09
C VAL A 76 -0.37 -0.60 11.35
N GLY A 77 -1.08 -1.44 12.11
CA GLY A 77 -2.19 -2.26 11.62
C GLY A 77 -1.77 -3.30 10.59
N ARG A 78 -2.74 -3.79 9.83
CA ARG A 78 -2.51 -4.79 8.78
C ARG A 78 -3.53 -4.66 7.66
N PHE A 79 -3.15 -5.04 6.46
CA PHE A 79 -4.10 -5.21 5.37
C PHE A 79 -4.81 -6.56 5.48
N GLU A 80 -6.11 -6.57 5.22
CA GLU A 80 -6.88 -7.80 5.06
C GLU A 80 -6.72 -8.32 3.63
N PRO A 81 -6.76 -9.64 3.38
CA PRO A 81 -6.81 -10.18 2.02
C PRO A 81 -8.03 -9.65 1.26
N GLY A 82 -7.87 -9.38 -0.04
CA GLY A 82 -8.96 -8.90 -0.88
C GLY A 82 -8.71 -9.18 -2.36
N ALA A 83 -9.61 -8.72 -3.23
CA ALA A 83 -9.50 -8.97 -4.66
C ALA A 83 -8.49 -8.03 -5.33
N GLY A 84 -7.59 -8.56 -6.15
CA GLY A 84 -6.61 -7.77 -6.89
C GLY A 84 -5.35 -7.42 -6.09
N TYR A 85 -5.25 -7.85 -4.83
CA TYR A 85 -4.14 -7.56 -3.94
C TYR A 85 -3.96 -8.61 -2.84
N LYS A 86 -2.77 -8.66 -2.26
CA LYS A 86 -2.45 -9.48 -1.09
C LYS A 86 -1.73 -8.65 -0.02
N ALA A 87 -1.95 -9.01 1.23
CA ALA A 87 -1.18 -8.46 2.34
C ALA A 87 0.20 -9.11 2.40
N LEU A 88 1.22 -8.33 2.80
CA LEU A 88 2.53 -8.85 3.18
C LEU A 88 2.49 -9.27 4.64
N SER A 89 3.04 -10.43 4.94
CA SER A 89 3.02 -11.02 6.29
C SER A 89 4.10 -10.45 7.20
N GLN A 90 5.20 -9.93 6.63
CA GLN A 90 6.36 -9.46 7.39
C GLN A 90 6.36 -7.94 7.67
N CYS A 91 5.39 -7.20 7.13
CA CYS A 91 5.26 -5.76 7.36
C CYS A 91 3.82 -5.26 7.14
N ALA A 92 3.52 -4.05 7.61
CA ALA A 92 2.21 -3.43 7.44
C ALA A 92 2.01 -2.89 6.01
N ALA A 93 1.93 -3.79 5.03
CA ALA A 93 1.82 -3.44 3.61
C ALA A 93 0.96 -4.42 2.79
N ALA A 94 0.48 -3.93 1.65
CA ALA A 94 -0.22 -4.70 0.62
C ALA A 94 0.44 -4.51 -0.74
N THR A 95 0.30 -5.50 -1.62
CA THR A 95 0.84 -5.49 -2.98
C THR A 95 -0.11 -6.16 -3.96
N HIS A 96 0.09 -5.96 -5.26
CA HIS A 96 -0.69 -6.63 -6.30
C HIS A 96 -0.50 -8.14 -6.26
N GLU A 97 -1.48 -8.90 -6.74
CA GLU A 97 -1.37 -10.37 -6.88
C GLU A 97 -1.11 -10.84 -8.32
N SER A 98 -1.22 -9.94 -9.31
CA SER A 98 -1.04 -10.25 -10.72
C SER A 98 -0.54 -9.05 -11.53
N ARG A 99 0.02 -9.29 -12.73
CA ARG A 99 0.46 -8.25 -13.68
C ARG A 99 -0.65 -7.66 -14.55
N ALA A 100 -1.91 -8.03 -14.30
CA ALA A 100 -3.04 -7.47 -15.04
C ALA A 100 -3.04 -5.94 -14.90
N ASP A 101 -3.41 -5.25 -15.98
CA ASP A 101 -3.59 -3.80 -15.96
C ASP A 101 -4.74 -3.43 -15.02
N LYS A 102 -4.53 -2.40 -14.20
CA LYS A 102 -5.48 -1.93 -13.19
C LYS A 102 -5.68 -0.43 -13.35
N GLU A 103 -6.94 -0.01 -13.33
CA GLU A 103 -7.32 1.40 -13.22
C GLU A 103 -7.43 1.83 -11.74
N HIS A 104 -7.86 0.89 -10.89
CA HIS A 104 -7.96 1.09 -9.46
C HIS A 104 -7.83 -0.24 -8.69
N VAL A 105 -7.55 -0.13 -7.40
CA VAL A 105 -7.64 -1.22 -6.43
C VAL A 105 -8.16 -0.66 -5.11
N GLU A 106 -9.11 -1.38 -4.51
CA GLU A 106 -9.64 -1.09 -3.18
C GLU A 106 -9.06 -2.09 -2.19
N MET A 107 -8.41 -1.58 -1.15
CA MET A 107 -7.80 -2.35 -0.09
C MET A 107 -8.46 -2.03 1.24
N HIS A 108 -8.50 -3.02 2.12
CA HIS A 108 -9.00 -2.85 3.47
C HIS A 108 -7.87 -3.00 4.47
N TRP A 109 -7.74 -2.01 5.34
CA TRP A 109 -6.79 -1.99 6.44
C TRP A 109 -7.52 -2.12 7.77
N LEU A 110 -6.99 -2.96 8.66
CA LEU A 110 -7.50 -3.20 9.99
C LEU A 110 -6.57 -2.55 11.02
N ALA A 111 -7.14 -1.71 11.87
CA ALA A 111 -6.46 -1.09 12.98
C ALA A 111 -6.03 -2.12 14.04
N PRO A 112 -4.93 -1.88 14.77
CA PRO A 112 -4.58 -2.67 15.94
C PRO A 112 -5.72 -2.73 16.97
N ALA A 113 -5.82 -3.83 17.71
CA ALA A 113 -6.91 -4.05 18.66
C ALA A 113 -6.75 -3.28 19.98
N ASP A 114 -5.57 -2.70 20.22
CA ASP A 114 -5.12 -2.17 21.52
C ASP A 114 -4.81 -0.67 21.51
N ARG A 115 -4.92 0.00 20.36
CA ARG A 115 -4.59 1.43 20.24
C ARG A 115 -5.49 2.18 19.26
N SER A 116 -5.47 3.50 19.40
CA SER A 116 -6.09 4.48 18.51
C SER A 116 -5.02 5.49 18.07
N GLY A 117 -5.23 6.19 16.96
CA GLY A 117 -4.26 7.16 16.45
C GLY A 117 -4.59 7.61 15.04
N ARG A 118 -3.62 8.17 14.31
CA ARG A 118 -3.75 8.48 12.89
C ARG A 118 -2.93 7.52 12.05
N VAL A 119 -3.50 7.07 10.93
CA VAL A 119 -2.81 6.26 9.93
C VAL A 119 -2.60 7.07 8.64
N HIS A 120 -1.44 6.85 8.03
CA HIS A 120 -1.06 7.38 6.74
C HIS A 120 -0.66 6.22 5.82
N PHE A 121 -1.20 6.21 4.61
CA PHE A 121 -0.80 5.27 3.58
C PHE A 121 0.17 5.92 2.58
N LYS A 122 1.16 5.15 2.16
CA LYS A 122 2.20 5.54 1.19
C LYS A 122 2.31 4.49 0.09
#